data_AF-A0A0S4IM03-F1
#
_entry.id   AF-A0A0S4IM03-F1
#
_cell.length_a   1.000
_cell.length_b   1.000
_cell.length_c   1.000
_cell.angle_alpha   90.00
_cell.angle_beta   90.00
_cell.angle_gamma   90.00
#
_symmetry.space_group_name_H-M   'P 1'
#
loop_
_entity.id
_entity.type
_entity.pdbx_description
1 polymer ?
#
loop_
_entity_poly.entity_id
_entity_poly.type
_entity_poly.pdbx_seq_one_letter_code
_entity_poly.pdbx_strand_id
1 'polypeptide(L)'
;MRNFQEEIGADGKRKSNTSAGFIAQKLGIDDNRMFQGLVGVFAVSAIVIGLLLVAFTSGSGAGPAGSKQPKAIIVIVPGLNPVVLESALNSNKAANLAGLVTSGAAYGRIASNATDPTAALVSLLSGTAASYHNVSSSSALGAFQSSAATSFLRYLNEASLKTTLIASANFYSGSTYNTSGQCSTVGTLDAECAGIACPSDATSAYCNSATRVIVNNDDTALMSTIISNAFSTAAPGNSLVTIVVDAFSSLRALDDNSLRALSATALLDGVVGQLVLAAEQRSYKADENWLVTLVGDGVNSAQQAPLFVIPVSAGSVIRAKSINTATGNIVDIFPTIASWFNLPTTSSFVVGSVQGICGDGRTVSTC
;
A
#
# COMPACT_ATOMS: atom_id res chain seq x y z
N MET A 1 91.63 10.63 49.75
CA MET A 1 91.18 9.40 49.06
C MET A 1 90.84 9.81 47.62
N ARG A 2 91.51 9.16 46.66
CA ARG A 2 91.56 9.42 45.19
C ARG A 2 90.17 9.24 44.55
N ASN A 3 89.73 9.80 43.41
CA ASN A 3 90.13 10.81 42.40
C ASN A 3 88.84 11.01 41.53
N PHE A 4 88.48 12.23 41.11
CA PHE A 4 88.54 12.76 39.70
C PHE A 4 87.93 11.83 38.62
N GLN A 5 87.13 12.24 37.62
CA GLN A 5 86.68 13.54 37.09
C GLN A 5 85.64 13.27 35.95
N GLU A 6 84.82 14.28 35.60
CA GLU A 6 84.29 14.67 34.25
C GLU A 6 83.65 13.61 33.31
N GLU A 7 82.68 13.91 32.44
CA GLU A 7 82.53 15.10 31.60
C GLU A 7 81.09 15.22 31.05
N ILE A 8 80.68 16.46 30.80
CA ILE A 8 79.40 16.87 30.20
C ILE A 8 79.52 16.77 28.67
N GLY A 9 78.51 16.20 28.00
CA GLY A 9 78.38 16.23 26.54
C GLY A 9 76.95 16.59 26.14
N ALA A 10 76.78 17.80 25.62
CA ALA A 10 75.55 18.34 25.10
C ALA A 10 75.12 17.63 23.80
N ASP A 11 73.95 16.99 23.79
CA ASP A 11 72.96 17.20 22.73
C ASP A 11 71.60 16.58 23.12
N GLY A 12 70.63 17.45 23.34
CA GLY A 12 69.26 17.07 23.67
C GLY A 12 68.51 16.55 22.45
N LYS A 13 68.63 15.24 22.16
CA LYS A 13 67.63 14.51 21.37
C LYS A 13 67.34 13.15 22.01
N ARG A 14 66.28 13.12 22.83
CA ARG A 14 65.63 11.89 23.29
C ARG A 14 65.10 11.12 22.07
N LYS A 15 65.76 10.02 21.70
CA LYS A 15 65.17 8.97 20.87
C LYS A 15 64.08 8.28 21.69
N SER A 16 62.82 8.59 21.39
CA SER A 16 61.68 7.79 21.81
C SER A 16 61.57 6.58 20.89
N ASN A 17 62.00 5.42 21.39
CA ASN A 17 61.73 4.13 20.74
C ASN A 17 60.25 3.78 20.94
N THR A 18 59.39 4.23 20.04
CA THR A 18 58.02 3.71 19.93
C THR A 18 58.02 2.42 19.10
N SER A 19 57.55 1.36 19.76
CA SER A 19 57.42 -0.04 19.36
C SER A 19 56.54 -0.33 18.13
N ALA A 20 56.17 0.67 17.32
CA ALA A 20 55.39 0.51 16.10
C ALA A 20 56.26 0.22 14.85
N GLY A 21 57.55 0.55 14.89
CA GLY A 21 58.46 0.36 13.74
C GLY A 21 58.92 -1.08 13.50
N PHE A 22 58.71 -2.00 14.45
CA PHE A 22 59.22 -3.38 14.35
C PHE A 22 58.20 -4.37 13.73
N ILE A 23 56.92 -3.98 13.63
CA ILE A 23 55.87 -4.82 13.02
C ILE A 23 55.74 -4.54 11.51
N ALA A 24 55.96 -3.29 11.07
CA ALA A 24 55.89 -2.92 9.66
C ALA A 24 56.99 -3.57 8.79
N GLN A 25 58.17 -3.86 9.36
CA GLN A 25 59.28 -4.47 8.62
C GLN A 25 59.12 -5.98 8.40
N LYS A 26 58.14 -6.63 9.04
CA LYS A 26 57.95 -8.09 8.99
C LYS A 26 56.78 -8.55 8.10
N LEU A 27 56.03 -7.62 7.50
CA LEU A 27 54.84 -7.93 6.69
C LEU A 27 54.93 -7.56 5.21
N GLY A 28 56.06 -7.02 4.73
CA GLY A 28 56.26 -6.77 3.30
C GLY A 28 55.11 -5.97 2.65
N ILE A 29 54.56 -5.00 3.37
CA ILE A 29 53.52 -4.11 2.86
C ILE A 29 54.23 -2.91 2.24
N ASP A 30 54.39 -2.95 0.92
CA ASP A 30 54.86 -1.80 0.15
C ASP A 30 53.95 -0.59 0.41
N ASP A 31 54.51 0.52 0.89
CA ASP A 31 53.80 1.78 1.16
C ASP A 31 53.01 2.31 -0.06
N ASN A 32 53.42 1.93 -1.27
CA ASN A 32 52.70 2.27 -2.51
C ASN A 32 51.35 1.56 -2.66
N ARG A 33 51.15 0.39 -2.03
CA ARG A 33 49.87 -0.34 -2.11
C ARG A 33 48.82 0.20 -1.14
N MET A 34 49.25 0.74 0.00
CA MET A 34 48.34 1.37 0.97
C MET A 34 47.76 2.67 0.41
N PHE A 35 48.58 3.45 -0.31
CA PHE A 35 48.12 4.68 -0.97
C PHE A 35 47.14 4.40 -2.12
N GLN A 36 47.37 3.35 -2.92
CA GLN A 36 46.42 2.96 -3.99
C GLN A 36 45.09 2.40 -3.45
N GLY A 37 45.12 1.67 -2.32
CA GLY A 37 43.90 1.19 -1.67
C GLY A 37 43.04 2.34 -1.11
N LEU A 38 43.68 3.34 -0.49
CA LEU A 38 42.97 4.50 0.07
C LEU A 38 42.34 5.36 -1.04
N VAL A 39 43.08 5.63 -2.13
CA VAL A 39 42.57 6.38 -3.28
C VAL A 39 41.40 5.66 -3.95
N GLY A 40 41.45 4.32 -4.05
CA GLY A 40 40.36 3.51 -4.59
C GLY A 40 39.07 3.62 -3.76
N VAL A 41 39.17 3.56 -2.42
CA VAL A 41 38.01 3.67 -1.53
C VAL A 41 37.39 5.07 -1.59
N PHE A 42 38.20 6.14 -1.63
CA PHE A 42 37.68 7.51 -1.78
C PHE A 42 37.03 7.74 -3.15
N ALA A 43 37.60 7.21 -4.23
CA ALA A 43 37.02 7.33 -5.57
C ALA A 43 35.68 6.59 -5.69
N VAL A 44 35.57 5.37 -5.16
CA VAL A 44 34.31 4.62 -5.13
C VAL A 44 33.26 5.32 -4.26
N SER A 45 33.66 5.85 -3.10
CA SER A 45 32.76 6.59 -2.21
C SER A 45 32.27 7.89 -2.86
N ALA A 46 33.13 8.62 -3.55
CA ALA A 46 32.77 9.83 -4.28
C ALA A 46 31.86 9.54 -5.49
N ILE A 47 32.05 8.41 -6.16
CA ILE A 47 31.18 7.96 -7.25
C ILE A 47 29.80 7.53 -6.70
N VAL A 48 29.75 6.83 -5.56
CA VAL A 48 28.48 6.45 -4.92
C VAL A 48 27.73 7.68 -4.39
N ILE A 49 28.43 8.64 -3.77
CA ILE A 49 27.84 9.92 -3.34
C ILE A 49 27.43 10.77 -4.55
N GLY A 50 28.21 10.76 -5.63
CA GLY A 50 27.87 11.41 -6.91
C GLY A 50 26.64 10.80 -7.57
N LEU A 51 26.51 9.46 -7.59
CA LEU A 51 25.33 8.76 -8.10
C LEU A 51 24.09 8.99 -7.22
N LEU A 52 24.26 9.04 -5.89
CA LEU A 52 23.20 9.46 -4.97
C LEU A 52 22.80 10.92 -5.21
N LEU A 53 23.75 11.84 -5.41
CA LEU A 53 23.47 13.24 -5.72
C LEU A 53 22.81 13.42 -7.10
N VAL A 54 23.17 12.62 -8.11
CA VAL A 54 22.47 12.62 -9.41
C VAL A 54 21.06 12.05 -9.26
N ALA A 55 20.84 11.03 -8.42
CA ALA A 55 19.49 10.57 -8.08
C ALA A 55 18.66 11.63 -7.31
N PHE A 56 19.30 12.44 -6.46
CA PHE A 56 18.64 13.52 -5.71
C PHE A 56 18.45 14.82 -6.53
N THR A 57 19.31 15.12 -7.50
CA THR A 57 19.22 16.33 -8.36
C THR A 57 18.45 16.11 -9.66
N SER A 58 18.21 14.86 -10.05
CA SER A 58 17.30 14.53 -11.16
C SER A 58 15.82 14.52 -10.75
N GLY A 59 15.50 14.87 -9.50
CA GLY A 59 14.17 14.79 -8.90
C GLY A 59 13.39 16.10 -8.77
N SER A 60 13.94 17.25 -9.21
CA SER A 60 13.18 18.51 -9.29
C SER A 60 12.78 18.84 -10.73
N GLY A 61 12.42 17.81 -11.50
CA GLY A 61 11.56 17.99 -12.64
C GLY A 61 10.14 18.27 -12.15
N ALA A 62 9.88 19.51 -11.73
CA ALA A 62 8.55 20.08 -11.86
C ALA A 62 8.27 20.08 -13.37
N GLY A 63 7.72 18.96 -13.86
CA GLY A 63 7.14 18.91 -15.18
C GLY A 63 6.17 20.08 -15.32
N PRO A 64 5.96 20.60 -16.54
CA PRO A 64 4.91 21.57 -16.77
C PRO A 64 3.63 21.05 -16.13
N ALA A 65 2.82 21.94 -15.55
CA ALA A 65 1.54 21.65 -14.89
C ALA A 65 0.48 21.09 -15.88
N GLY A 66 0.82 20.01 -16.59
CA GLY A 66 -0.10 19.08 -17.19
C GLY A 66 -0.64 18.21 -16.07
N SER A 67 -1.96 18.13 -15.98
CA SER A 67 -2.65 17.36 -14.96
C SER A 67 -2.32 15.88 -15.11
N LYS A 68 -1.43 15.36 -14.24
CA LYS A 68 -1.21 13.91 -14.09
C LYS A 68 -2.54 13.19 -14.01
N GLN A 69 -2.63 12.01 -14.61
CA GLN A 69 -3.86 11.24 -14.60
C GLN A 69 -4.09 10.65 -13.20
N PRO A 70 -5.25 10.91 -12.55
CA PRO A 70 -5.58 10.26 -11.30
C PRO A 70 -5.84 8.77 -11.53
N LYS A 71 -5.22 7.94 -10.70
CA LYS A 71 -5.35 6.48 -10.65
C LYS A 71 -5.51 6.04 -9.21
N ALA A 72 -6.15 4.91 -8.97
CA ALA A 72 -6.29 4.38 -7.61
C ALA A 72 -6.19 2.86 -7.56
N ILE A 73 -5.73 2.37 -6.41
CA ILE A 73 -5.77 0.97 -6.00
C ILE A 73 -6.50 0.93 -4.67
N ILE A 74 -7.53 0.08 -4.56
CA ILE A 74 -8.14 -0.23 -3.27
C ILE A 74 -7.96 -1.71 -2.97
N VAL A 75 -7.30 -2.00 -1.85
CA VAL A 75 -7.09 -3.34 -1.32
C VAL A 75 -8.04 -3.52 -0.14
N ILE A 76 -9.08 -4.31 -0.32
CA ILE A 76 -10.06 -4.64 0.70
C ILE A 76 -9.70 -5.99 1.31
N VAL A 77 -9.57 -6.04 2.63
CA VAL A 77 -9.14 -7.25 3.34
C VAL A 77 -10.15 -7.62 4.42
N PRO A 78 -11.22 -8.37 4.07
CA PRO A 78 -12.22 -8.79 5.02
C PRO A 78 -11.59 -9.62 6.15
N GLY A 79 -11.81 -9.23 7.41
CA GLY A 79 -11.27 -9.93 8.58
C GLY A 79 -9.90 -9.47 9.05
N LEU A 80 -9.31 -8.47 8.40
CA LEU A 80 -8.10 -7.83 8.90
C LEU A 80 -8.37 -7.09 10.21
N ASN A 81 -7.87 -7.64 11.31
CA ASN A 81 -7.96 -7.04 12.63
C ASN A 81 -6.90 -5.94 12.79
N PRO A 82 -7.26 -4.71 13.20
CA PRO A 82 -6.29 -3.63 13.37
C PRO A 82 -5.24 -3.92 14.46
N VAL A 83 -5.57 -4.71 15.49
CA VAL A 83 -4.63 -5.08 16.56
C VAL A 83 -3.54 -6.01 16.04
N VAL A 84 -3.91 -7.04 15.28
CA VAL A 84 -2.94 -7.94 14.61
C VAL A 84 -2.02 -7.14 13.68
N LEU A 85 -2.59 -6.22 12.90
CA LEU A 85 -1.82 -5.42 11.96
C LEU A 85 -0.81 -4.52 12.67
N GLU A 86 -1.22 -3.84 13.75
CA GLU A 86 -0.30 -3.02 14.55
C GLU A 86 0.79 -3.86 15.23
N SER A 87 0.44 -5.03 15.73
CA SER A 87 1.44 -5.99 16.25
C SER A 87 2.46 -6.35 15.16
N ALA A 88 2.01 -6.58 13.92
CA ALA A 88 2.88 -6.87 12.79
C ALA A 88 3.77 -5.68 12.37
N LEU A 89 3.22 -4.46 12.38
CA LEU A 89 3.95 -3.21 12.11
C LEU A 89 5.06 -3.00 13.15
N ASN A 90 4.76 -3.28 14.42
CA ASN A 90 5.70 -3.11 15.54
C ASN A 90 6.74 -4.25 15.66
N SER A 91 6.53 -5.40 15.01
CA SER A 91 7.37 -6.61 15.14
C SER A 91 8.19 -6.96 13.88
N ASN A 92 8.35 -6.02 12.95
CA ASN A 92 8.99 -6.21 11.63
C ASN A 92 8.33 -7.27 10.73
N LYS A 93 7.13 -7.75 11.08
CA LYS A 93 6.38 -8.70 10.24
C LYS A 93 5.66 -8.00 9.09
N ALA A 94 5.42 -6.70 9.20
CA ALA A 94 4.89 -5.85 8.14
C ALA A 94 5.87 -4.71 7.81
N ALA A 95 7.08 -5.08 7.36
CA ALA A 95 8.18 -4.14 7.18
C ALA A 95 7.93 -3.13 6.04
N ASN A 96 7.27 -3.54 4.94
CA ASN A 96 6.96 -2.63 3.85
C ASN A 96 5.94 -1.57 4.30
N LEU A 97 4.84 -1.99 4.93
CA LEU A 97 3.81 -1.12 5.47
C LEU A 97 4.37 -0.17 6.54
N ALA A 98 5.24 -0.65 7.44
CA ALA A 98 5.94 0.20 8.41
C ALA A 98 6.85 1.23 7.72
N GLY A 99 7.56 0.82 6.66
CA GLY A 99 8.33 1.71 5.80
C GLY A 99 7.47 2.77 5.12
N LEU A 100 6.29 2.41 4.63
CA LEU A 100 5.34 3.33 4.00
C LEU A 100 4.83 4.39 4.99
N VAL A 101 4.48 4.01 6.22
CA VAL A 101 4.12 4.99 7.28
C VAL A 101 5.26 5.97 7.50
N THR A 102 6.50 5.47 7.56
CA THR A 102 7.70 6.30 7.73
C THR A 102 7.91 7.25 6.55
N SER A 103 7.64 6.80 5.33
CA SER A 103 7.73 7.58 4.08
C SER A 103 6.58 8.58 3.89
N GLY A 104 5.54 8.53 4.72
CA GLY A 104 4.46 9.52 4.72
C GLY A 104 3.05 8.98 4.46
N ALA A 105 2.87 7.66 4.32
CA ALA A 105 1.53 7.09 4.32
C ALA A 105 0.81 7.34 5.64
N ALA A 106 -0.51 7.53 5.58
CA ALA A 106 -1.33 7.64 6.76
C ALA A 106 -1.89 6.28 7.16
N TYR A 107 -1.81 5.97 8.45
CA TYR A 107 -2.41 4.80 9.06
C TYR A 107 -3.35 5.22 10.20
N GLY A 108 -4.47 4.53 10.36
CA GLY A 108 -5.34 4.68 11.51
C GLY A 108 -6.39 3.59 11.63
N ARG A 109 -7.12 3.62 12.75
CA ARG A 109 -8.31 2.81 12.98
C ARG A 109 -9.56 3.66 12.75
N ILE A 110 -10.45 3.20 11.89
CA ILE A 110 -11.73 3.86 11.61
C ILE A 110 -12.88 2.98 12.08
N ALA A 111 -14.02 3.60 12.42
CA ALA A 111 -15.20 2.87 12.84
C ALA A 111 -15.83 2.09 11.66
N SER A 112 -16.28 0.87 11.89
CA SER A 112 -17.10 0.10 10.94
C SER A 112 -18.57 0.19 11.29
N ASN A 113 -18.89 0.05 12.59
CA ASN A 113 -20.24 -0.05 13.13
C ASN A 113 -21.11 -1.17 12.49
N ALA A 114 -20.54 -2.00 11.63
CA ALA A 114 -21.18 -3.15 11.04
C ALA A 114 -20.93 -4.39 11.90
N THR A 115 -21.98 -5.19 12.08
CA THR A 115 -21.93 -6.47 12.80
C THR A 115 -21.75 -7.67 11.86
N ASP A 116 -21.91 -7.45 10.55
CA ASP A 116 -21.87 -8.47 9.52
C ASP A 116 -20.85 -8.09 8.41
N PRO A 117 -20.00 -9.02 7.95
CA PRO A 117 -18.98 -8.74 6.92
C PRO A 117 -19.55 -8.24 5.58
N THR A 118 -20.69 -8.78 5.16
CA THR A 118 -21.34 -8.38 3.90
C THR A 118 -21.89 -6.96 4.03
N ALA A 119 -22.56 -6.64 5.14
CA ALA A 119 -23.04 -5.29 5.41
C ALA A 119 -21.89 -4.26 5.53
N ALA A 120 -20.78 -4.64 6.16
CA ALA A 120 -19.59 -3.81 6.27
C ALA A 120 -19.01 -3.49 4.89
N LEU A 121 -18.85 -4.52 4.05
CA LEU A 121 -18.32 -4.37 2.71
C LEU A 121 -19.23 -3.51 1.84
N VAL A 122 -20.54 -3.72 1.87
CA VAL A 122 -21.51 -2.88 1.14
C VAL A 122 -21.44 -1.44 1.61
N SER A 123 -21.32 -1.20 2.92
CA SER A 123 -21.21 0.15 3.49
C SER A 123 -19.95 0.87 3.02
N LEU A 124 -18.82 0.16 3.00
CA LEU A 124 -17.55 0.65 2.48
C LEU A 124 -17.64 1.00 0.99
N LEU A 125 -18.25 0.14 0.19
CA LEU A 125 -18.36 0.31 -1.25
C LEU A 125 -19.34 1.40 -1.68
N SER A 126 -20.37 1.66 -0.87
CA SER A 126 -21.47 2.58 -1.19
C SER A 126 -21.41 3.91 -0.43
N GLY A 127 -20.51 4.04 0.55
CA GLY A 127 -20.36 5.26 1.34
C GLY A 127 -21.56 5.57 2.24
N THR A 128 -22.28 4.52 2.62
CA THR A 128 -23.62 4.65 3.21
C THR A 128 -23.72 3.62 4.33
N ALA A 129 -24.22 4.01 5.50
CA ALA A 129 -24.15 3.13 6.68
C ALA A 129 -25.10 1.93 6.56
N ALA A 130 -24.73 0.80 7.18
CA ALA A 130 -25.50 -0.45 7.14
C ALA A 130 -26.99 -0.28 7.51
N SER A 131 -27.32 0.65 8.42
CA SER A 131 -28.69 0.96 8.83
C SER A 131 -29.57 1.51 7.71
N TYR A 132 -28.99 2.04 6.63
CA TYR A 132 -29.70 2.68 5.51
C TYR A 132 -29.87 1.78 4.28
N HIS A 133 -29.22 0.62 4.24
CA HIS A 133 -29.19 -0.22 3.04
C HIS A 133 -30.22 -1.32 2.95
N ASN A 134 -30.99 -1.60 4.02
CA ASN A 134 -31.84 -2.80 4.10
C ASN A 134 -31.08 -4.09 3.71
N VAL A 135 -29.77 -4.16 3.92
CA VAL A 135 -28.99 -5.39 3.70
C VAL A 135 -29.31 -6.32 4.85
N SER A 136 -30.15 -7.34 4.62
CA SER A 136 -30.38 -8.37 5.63
C SER A 136 -29.10 -9.20 5.77
N SER A 137 -28.74 -9.52 7.01
CA SER A 137 -27.56 -10.32 7.40
C SER A 137 -27.57 -11.78 6.92
N SER A 138 -28.41 -12.11 5.94
CA SER A 138 -28.71 -13.47 5.49
C SER A 138 -28.58 -13.66 3.98
N SER A 139 -28.35 -12.60 3.21
CA SER A 139 -28.34 -12.67 1.75
C SER A 139 -26.94 -12.39 1.21
N ALA A 140 -26.11 -13.44 1.12
CA ALA A 140 -24.84 -13.43 0.37
C ALA A 140 -25.03 -13.07 -1.12
N LEU A 141 -26.28 -13.08 -1.60
CA LEU A 141 -26.74 -12.63 -2.91
C LEU A 141 -27.82 -11.56 -2.69
N GLY A 142 -27.60 -10.32 -3.14
CA GLY A 142 -28.64 -9.28 -3.14
C GLY A 142 -28.44 -8.08 -2.20
N ALA A 143 -27.25 -7.85 -1.65
CA ALA A 143 -27.00 -6.73 -0.74
C ALA A 143 -27.22 -5.33 -1.37
N PHE A 144 -27.15 -5.22 -2.70
CA PHE A 144 -27.45 -4.00 -3.46
C PHE A 144 -28.85 -3.98 -4.11
N GLN A 145 -29.74 -4.93 -3.77
CA GLN A 145 -31.09 -4.99 -4.37
C GLN A 145 -32.05 -3.87 -3.89
N SER A 146 -31.69 -3.09 -2.87
CA SER A 146 -32.42 -1.87 -2.53
C SER A 146 -31.87 -0.70 -3.36
N SER A 147 -32.75 -0.09 -4.16
CA SER A 147 -32.44 0.87 -5.23
C SER A 147 -31.84 2.23 -4.80
N ALA A 148 -31.25 2.33 -3.61
CA ALA A 148 -30.69 3.58 -3.08
C ALA A 148 -29.15 3.60 -3.03
N ALA A 149 -28.50 2.43 -3.03
CA ALA A 149 -27.06 2.32 -2.87
C ALA A 149 -26.37 2.05 -4.21
N THR A 150 -25.41 2.90 -4.57
CA THR A 150 -24.54 2.70 -5.73
C THR A 150 -23.13 2.42 -5.22
N SER A 151 -22.46 1.38 -5.70
CA SER A 151 -21.05 1.17 -5.35
C SER A 151 -20.14 2.20 -6.04
N PHE A 152 -18.95 2.45 -5.49
CA PHE A 152 -17.99 3.32 -6.17
C PHE A 152 -17.57 2.75 -7.54
N LEU A 153 -17.60 1.43 -7.72
CA LEU A 153 -17.28 0.78 -9.00
C LEU A 153 -18.26 1.23 -10.09
N ARG A 154 -19.56 1.14 -9.79
CA ARG A 154 -20.62 1.60 -10.68
C ARG A 154 -20.56 3.11 -10.86
N TYR A 155 -20.39 3.86 -9.78
CA TYR A 155 -20.31 5.33 -9.81
C TYR A 155 -19.18 5.83 -10.72
N LEU A 156 -18.00 5.22 -10.64
CA LEU A 156 -16.85 5.56 -11.47
C LEU A 156 -17.10 5.21 -12.95
N ASN A 157 -17.70 4.04 -13.23
CA ASN A 157 -18.01 3.65 -14.61
C ASN A 157 -19.10 4.53 -15.23
N GLU A 158 -20.11 4.98 -14.45
CA GLU A 158 -21.09 5.98 -14.88
C GLU A 158 -20.41 7.34 -15.20
N ALA A 159 -19.32 7.67 -14.52
CA ALA A 159 -18.44 8.80 -14.83
C ALA A 159 -17.42 8.52 -15.95
N SER A 160 -17.56 7.43 -16.70
CA SER A 160 -16.64 7.01 -17.78
C SER A 160 -15.20 6.71 -17.33
N LEU A 161 -14.99 6.43 -16.05
CA LEU A 161 -13.70 5.98 -15.50
C LEU A 161 -13.67 4.47 -15.45
N LYS A 162 -12.81 3.85 -16.25
CA LYS A 162 -12.70 2.39 -16.33
C LYS A 162 -12.24 1.80 -15.00
N THR A 163 -12.98 0.83 -14.47
CA THR A 163 -12.63 0.13 -13.24
C THR A 163 -12.42 -1.37 -13.50
N THR A 164 -11.54 -1.98 -12.71
CA THR A 164 -11.28 -3.43 -12.71
C THR A 164 -11.43 -3.97 -11.30
N LEU A 165 -11.98 -5.17 -11.20
CA LEU A 165 -12.08 -5.95 -9.99
C LEU A 165 -11.24 -7.22 -10.07
N ILE A 166 -10.52 -7.48 -8.99
CA ILE A 166 -9.68 -8.65 -8.72
C ILE A 166 -10.18 -9.24 -7.40
N ALA A 167 -10.97 -10.31 -7.45
CA ALA A 167 -11.63 -10.88 -6.27
C ALA A 167 -12.04 -12.34 -6.50
N SER A 168 -12.30 -13.09 -5.43
CA SER A 168 -12.87 -14.43 -5.50
C SER A 168 -14.28 -14.42 -6.13
N ALA A 169 -14.64 -15.49 -6.83
CA ALA A 169 -15.90 -15.63 -7.56
C ALA A 169 -17.12 -15.47 -6.65
N ASN A 170 -16.99 -15.78 -5.36
CA ASN A 170 -18.04 -15.60 -4.34
C ASN A 170 -18.47 -14.13 -4.12
N PHE A 171 -17.67 -13.15 -4.54
CA PHE A 171 -18.01 -11.74 -4.47
C PHE A 171 -18.88 -11.26 -5.64
N TYR A 172 -18.97 -12.08 -6.69
CA TYR A 172 -19.80 -11.88 -7.85
C TYR A 172 -21.13 -12.64 -7.69
N SER A 173 -22.19 -12.16 -8.33
CA SER A 173 -23.50 -12.82 -8.46
C SER A 173 -23.50 -14.06 -9.35
N GLY A 174 -22.42 -14.32 -10.09
CA GLY A 174 -22.35 -15.39 -11.10
C GLY A 174 -23.20 -15.13 -12.36
N SER A 175 -23.79 -13.95 -12.52
CA SER A 175 -24.61 -13.60 -13.69
C SER A 175 -23.79 -12.99 -14.84
N THR A 176 -24.23 -13.20 -16.08
CA THR A 176 -23.69 -12.52 -17.27
C THR A 176 -24.08 -11.04 -17.27
N TYR A 177 -23.10 -10.18 -17.57
CA TYR A 177 -23.22 -8.73 -17.61
C TYR A 177 -24.48 -8.24 -18.35
N ASN A 178 -25.24 -7.33 -17.74
CA ASN A 178 -26.24 -6.56 -18.47
C ASN A 178 -25.66 -5.21 -18.96
N THR A 179 -25.41 -5.14 -20.27
CA THR A 179 -25.04 -3.91 -21.01
C THR A 179 -26.12 -2.82 -20.98
N SER A 180 -27.36 -3.16 -20.63
CA SER A 180 -28.52 -2.25 -20.63
C SER A 180 -28.68 -1.43 -19.34
N GLY A 181 -27.74 -1.52 -18.39
CA GLY A 181 -27.80 -0.81 -17.10
C GLY A 181 -28.83 -1.35 -16.10
N GLN A 182 -29.44 -2.53 -16.37
CA GLN A 182 -30.40 -3.17 -15.48
C GLN A 182 -29.86 -4.51 -14.96
N CYS A 183 -29.13 -4.51 -13.85
CA CYS A 183 -28.73 -5.79 -13.24
C CYS A 183 -29.94 -6.46 -12.61
N SER A 184 -30.34 -7.62 -13.14
CA SER A 184 -31.37 -8.45 -12.51
C SER A 184 -30.86 -9.11 -11.22
N THR A 185 -29.55 -9.33 -11.12
CA THR A 185 -28.89 -9.96 -9.97
C THR A 185 -27.58 -9.21 -9.69
N VAL A 186 -27.32 -8.88 -8.43
CA VAL A 186 -26.14 -8.09 -8.02
C VAL A 186 -25.35 -8.84 -6.97
N GLY A 187 -24.04 -8.96 -7.18
CA GLY A 187 -23.12 -9.58 -6.23
C GLY A 187 -22.87 -8.67 -5.02
N THR A 188 -22.03 -9.13 -4.09
CA THR A 188 -21.65 -8.33 -2.91
C THR A 188 -20.87 -7.07 -3.29
N LEU A 189 -20.24 -7.04 -4.46
CA LEU A 189 -19.42 -5.90 -4.89
C LEU A 189 -20.10 -4.98 -5.91
N ASP A 190 -21.34 -5.28 -6.34
CA ASP A 190 -22.03 -4.51 -7.40
C ASP A 190 -21.23 -4.41 -8.73
N ALA A 191 -20.32 -5.37 -8.94
CA ALA A 191 -19.42 -5.42 -10.07
C ALA A 191 -20.18 -5.59 -11.39
N GLU A 192 -21.26 -6.36 -11.39
CA GLU A 192 -22.06 -6.63 -12.57
C GLU A 192 -22.74 -5.37 -13.10
N CYS A 193 -23.12 -4.46 -12.21
CA CYS A 193 -23.70 -3.17 -12.59
C CYS A 193 -22.67 -2.14 -12.98
N ALA A 194 -21.44 -2.33 -12.52
CA ALA A 194 -20.29 -1.66 -13.08
C ALA A 194 -19.88 -2.27 -14.45
N GLY A 195 -20.47 -3.36 -14.90
CA GLY A 195 -20.10 -4.05 -16.13
C GLY A 195 -18.85 -4.90 -16.07
N ILE A 196 -18.56 -5.38 -14.88
CA ILE A 196 -17.43 -6.24 -14.54
C ILE A 196 -17.99 -7.62 -14.17
N ALA A 197 -17.53 -8.67 -14.84
CA ALA A 197 -17.94 -10.04 -14.57
C ALA A 197 -16.75 -10.93 -14.23
N CYS A 198 -16.97 -11.93 -13.39
CA CYS A 198 -16.02 -13.03 -13.27
C CYS A 198 -16.11 -13.91 -14.53
N PRO A 199 -15.00 -14.20 -15.21
CA PRO A 199 -14.99 -15.06 -16.40
C PRO A 199 -15.11 -16.56 -16.08
N SER A 200 -15.25 -16.95 -14.80
CA SER A 200 -15.39 -18.34 -14.35
C SER A 200 -16.74 -18.57 -13.69
N ASP A 201 -17.28 -19.76 -13.91
CA ASP A 201 -18.45 -20.34 -13.26
C ASP A 201 -18.09 -21.11 -11.97
N ALA A 202 -16.80 -21.34 -11.70
CA ALA A 202 -16.34 -22.04 -10.51
C ALA A 202 -16.38 -21.11 -9.29
N THR A 203 -17.12 -21.49 -8.25
CA THR A 203 -17.29 -20.70 -7.02
C THR A 203 -16.01 -20.51 -6.21
N SER A 204 -14.97 -21.32 -6.46
CA SER A 204 -13.65 -21.19 -5.84
C SER A 204 -12.62 -20.48 -6.73
N ALA A 205 -13.00 -20.04 -7.93
CA ALA A 205 -12.07 -19.33 -8.79
C ALA A 205 -11.78 -17.93 -8.24
N TYR A 206 -10.54 -17.48 -8.37
CA TYR A 206 -10.22 -16.09 -8.15
C TYR A 206 -10.20 -15.36 -9.50
N CYS A 207 -10.94 -14.27 -9.60
CA CYS A 207 -11.28 -13.64 -10.86
C CYS A 207 -10.53 -12.32 -11.01
N ASN A 208 -9.72 -12.21 -12.07
CA ASN A 208 -9.29 -10.93 -12.60
C ASN A 208 -10.14 -10.59 -13.83
N SER A 209 -10.97 -9.56 -13.69
CA SER A 209 -11.81 -9.07 -14.79
C SER A 209 -11.03 -8.51 -15.98
N ALA A 210 -9.75 -8.14 -15.80
CA ALA A 210 -8.92 -7.63 -16.90
C ALA A 210 -8.29 -8.72 -17.79
N THR A 211 -8.02 -9.95 -17.28
CA THR A 211 -7.18 -10.92 -18.03
C THR A 211 -7.52 -12.42 -17.98
N ARG A 212 -8.60 -12.86 -17.28
CA ARG A 212 -9.02 -14.28 -17.10
C ARG A 212 -8.48 -14.97 -15.84
N VAL A 213 -9.19 -16.06 -15.51
CA VAL A 213 -9.29 -16.85 -14.27
C VAL A 213 -7.96 -17.21 -13.61
N ILE A 214 -7.87 -16.97 -12.30
CA ILE A 214 -6.83 -17.50 -11.43
C ILE A 214 -7.42 -18.74 -10.75
N VAL A 215 -7.04 -19.90 -11.25
CA VAL A 215 -7.42 -21.20 -10.69
C VAL A 215 -6.27 -21.64 -9.78
N ASN A 216 -6.37 -21.40 -8.47
CA ASN A 216 -5.91 -22.28 -7.39
C ASN A 216 -6.07 -21.61 -6.02
N ASN A 217 -6.62 -22.37 -5.07
CA ASN A 217 -6.98 -21.97 -3.69
C ASN A 217 -5.78 -21.85 -2.73
N ASP A 218 -4.55 -21.72 -3.22
CA ASP A 218 -3.40 -21.49 -2.34
C ASP A 218 -3.29 -19.99 -2.06
N ASP A 219 -3.79 -19.58 -0.90
CA ASP A 219 -3.81 -18.18 -0.40
C ASP A 219 -2.46 -17.46 -0.57
N THR A 220 -1.35 -18.19 -0.46
CA THR A 220 0.03 -17.69 -0.61
C THR A 220 0.42 -17.39 -2.06
N ALA A 221 0.03 -18.26 -3.00
CA ALA A 221 0.25 -18.07 -4.43
C ALA A 221 -0.64 -16.94 -4.97
N LEU A 222 -1.88 -16.90 -4.47
CA LEU A 222 -2.86 -15.86 -4.76
C LEU A 222 -2.34 -14.47 -4.40
N MET A 223 -1.81 -14.33 -3.18
CA MET A 223 -1.33 -13.03 -2.69
C MET A 223 -0.12 -12.52 -3.49
N SER A 224 0.95 -13.30 -3.63
CA SER A 224 2.25 -12.75 -4.04
C SER A 224 2.47 -12.63 -5.56
N THR A 225 2.15 -13.66 -6.34
CA THR A 225 2.48 -13.69 -7.78
C THR A 225 1.32 -13.24 -8.63
N ILE A 226 0.12 -13.58 -8.18
CA ILE A 226 -1.09 -13.42 -8.96
C ILE A 226 -1.61 -11.99 -8.92
N ILE A 227 -1.71 -11.37 -7.73
CA ILE A 227 -2.18 -9.99 -7.61
C ILE A 227 -1.25 -9.02 -8.35
N SER A 228 0.07 -9.20 -8.25
CA SER A 228 1.05 -8.35 -8.92
C SER A 228 1.00 -8.44 -10.44
N ASN A 229 0.84 -9.65 -11.00
CA ASN A 229 0.65 -9.85 -12.44
C ASN A 229 -0.72 -9.33 -12.93
N ALA A 230 -1.76 -9.52 -12.12
CA ALA A 230 -3.09 -9.00 -12.40
C ALA A 230 -3.09 -7.48 -12.44
N PHE A 231 -2.43 -6.83 -11.47
CA PHE A 231 -2.26 -5.39 -11.40
C PHE A 231 -1.46 -4.85 -12.59
N SER A 232 -0.31 -5.45 -12.92
CA SER A 232 0.54 -4.95 -14.01
C SER A 232 -0.19 -4.92 -15.36
N THR A 233 -1.14 -5.84 -15.55
CA THR A 233 -1.97 -5.88 -16.76
C THR A 233 -3.20 -4.96 -16.67
N ALA A 234 -3.82 -4.83 -15.50
CA ALA A 234 -4.99 -3.98 -15.31
C ALA A 234 -4.66 -2.48 -15.27
N ALA A 235 -3.55 -2.09 -14.63
CA ALA A 235 -3.20 -0.72 -14.33
C ALA A 235 -3.14 0.24 -15.55
N PRO A 236 -2.56 -0.14 -16.71
CA PRO A 236 -2.47 0.78 -17.85
C PRO A 236 -3.81 1.26 -18.41
N GLY A 237 -4.84 0.41 -18.36
CA GLY A 237 -6.13 0.68 -18.99
C GLY A 237 -7.22 1.18 -18.03
N ASN A 238 -6.99 1.14 -16.73
CA ASN A 238 -8.00 1.38 -15.70
C ASN A 238 -7.67 2.60 -14.85
N SER A 239 -8.69 3.33 -14.43
CA SER A 239 -8.61 4.41 -13.45
C SER A 239 -8.58 3.87 -12.03
N LEU A 240 -9.34 2.81 -11.74
CA LEU A 240 -9.36 2.14 -10.43
C LEU A 240 -9.12 0.63 -10.59
N VAL A 241 -8.25 0.08 -9.74
CA VAL A 241 -8.07 -1.36 -9.55
C VAL A 241 -8.51 -1.71 -8.13
N THR A 242 -9.57 -2.51 -8.01
CA THR A 242 -10.07 -3.02 -6.72
C THR A 242 -9.61 -4.45 -6.53
N ILE A 243 -8.97 -4.73 -5.41
CA ILE A 243 -8.44 -6.05 -5.04
C ILE A 243 -9.10 -6.47 -3.73
N VAL A 244 -9.73 -7.65 -3.70
CA VAL A 244 -10.31 -8.22 -2.47
C VAL A 244 -9.49 -9.43 -2.04
N VAL A 245 -8.97 -9.39 -0.83
CA VAL A 245 -8.10 -10.41 -0.25
C VAL A 245 -8.86 -11.12 0.87
N ASP A 246 -9.47 -12.27 0.56
CA ASP A 246 -10.37 -13.01 1.45
C ASP A 246 -9.66 -13.97 2.43
N ALA A 247 -8.33 -14.12 2.32
CA ALA A 247 -7.52 -15.00 3.16
C ALA A 247 -7.65 -14.74 4.68
N PHE A 248 -8.05 -13.53 5.10
CA PHE A 248 -8.20 -13.16 6.52
C PHE A 248 -9.58 -13.47 7.10
N SER A 249 -10.57 -13.78 6.26
CA SER A 249 -11.93 -14.02 6.71
C SER A 249 -12.03 -15.19 7.70
N SER A 250 -11.23 -16.24 7.49
CA SER A 250 -11.11 -17.41 8.37
C SER A 250 -10.27 -17.15 9.63
N LEU A 251 -9.54 -16.03 9.68
CA LEU A 251 -8.62 -15.68 10.76
C LEU A 251 -9.25 -14.75 11.81
N ARG A 252 -10.49 -14.29 11.61
CA ARG A 252 -11.19 -13.33 12.50
C ARG A 252 -11.28 -13.77 13.96
N ALA A 253 -11.42 -15.08 14.19
CA ALA A 253 -11.58 -15.64 15.52
C ALA A 253 -10.24 -15.95 16.21
N LEU A 254 -9.11 -15.73 15.53
CA LEU A 254 -7.79 -15.99 16.08
C LEU A 254 -7.34 -14.86 17.00
N ASP A 255 -6.54 -15.22 18.00
CA ASP A 255 -5.91 -14.25 18.90
C ASP A 255 -4.91 -13.34 18.17
N ASP A 256 -4.64 -12.17 18.76
CA ASP A 256 -3.81 -11.12 18.16
C ASP A 256 -2.33 -11.52 17.94
N ASN A 257 -1.88 -12.63 18.55
CA ASN A 257 -0.52 -13.16 18.44
C ASN A 257 -0.45 -14.47 17.65
N SER A 258 -1.54 -14.84 16.98
CA SER A 258 -1.60 -16.07 16.23
C SER A 258 -0.56 -16.03 15.12
N LEU A 259 0.36 -17.00 15.10
CA LEU A 259 1.37 -17.11 14.05
C LEU A 259 0.73 -17.12 12.66
N ARG A 260 -0.47 -17.70 12.51
CA ARG A 260 -1.21 -17.70 11.25
C ARG A 260 -1.65 -16.30 10.83
N ALA A 261 -2.16 -15.50 11.76
CA ALA A 261 -2.58 -14.12 11.50
C ALA A 261 -1.38 -13.21 11.17
N LEU A 262 -0.26 -13.39 11.89
CA LEU A 262 0.99 -12.66 11.61
C LEU A 262 1.60 -13.07 10.26
N SER A 263 1.60 -14.37 9.92
CA SER A 263 2.07 -14.85 8.62
C SER A 263 1.21 -14.33 7.47
N ALA A 264 -0.12 -14.34 7.61
CA ALA A 264 -1.02 -13.74 6.63
C ALA A 264 -0.76 -12.24 6.46
N THR A 265 -0.51 -11.53 7.56
CA THR A 265 -0.16 -10.11 7.54
C THR A 265 1.18 -9.85 6.84
N ALA A 266 2.18 -10.72 7.03
CA ALA A 266 3.45 -10.62 6.32
C ALA A 266 3.32 -10.86 4.81
N LEU A 267 2.42 -11.75 4.39
CA LEU A 267 2.10 -11.94 2.98
C LEU A 267 1.43 -10.68 2.42
N LEU A 268 0.40 -10.17 3.10
CA LEU A 268 -0.28 -8.91 2.72
C LEU A 268 0.71 -7.75 2.60
N ASP A 269 1.65 -7.62 3.55
CA ASP A 269 2.72 -6.62 3.52
C ASP A 269 3.55 -6.69 2.23
N GLY A 270 3.97 -7.88 1.82
CA GLY A 270 4.70 -8.10 0.57
C GLY A 270 3.89 -7.70 -0.67
N VAL A 271 2.60 -8.03 -0.69
CA VAL A 271 1.69 -7.66 -1.81
C VAL A 271 1.53 -6.15 -1.90
N VAL A 272 1.20 -5.49 -0.79
CA VAL A 272 0.98 -4.05 -0.76
C VAL A 272 2.27 -3.31 -1.10
N GLY A 273 3.42 -3.77 -0.59
CA GLY A 273 4.72 -3.23 -0.97
C GLY A 273 4.99 -3.30 -2.48
N GLN A 274 4.69 -4.43 -3.12
CA GLN A 274 4.81 -4.57 -4.58
C GLN A 274 3.85 -3.66 -5.36
N LEU A 275 2.60 -3.55 -4.91
CA LEU A 275 1.60 -2.66 -5.54
C LEU A 275 2.03 -1.19 -5.45
N VAL A 276 2.50 -0.75 -4.28
CA VAL A 276 2.98 0.63 -4.11
C VAL A 276 4.23 0.88 -4.95
N LEU A 277 5.19 -0.05 -4.97
CA LEU A 277 6.37 0.07 -5.83
C LEU A 277 5.99 0.19 -7.31
N ALA A 278 5.01 -0.59 -7.76
CA ALA A 278 4.52 -0.51 -9.13
C ALA A 278 3.82 0.84 -9.39
N ALA A 279 3.04 1.35 -8.44
CA ALA A 279 2.44 2.68 -8.51
C ALA A 279 3.50 3.80 -8.56
N GLU A 280 4.57 3.71 -7.78
CA GLU A 280 5.70 4.65 -7.81
C GLU A 280 6.34 4.65 -9.20
N GLN A 281 6.71 3.48 -9.72
CA GLN A 281 7.30 3.37 -11.06
C GLN A 281 6.41 3.95 -12.14
N ARG A 282 5.10 3.73 -12.07
CA ARG A 282 4.14 4.29 -13.02
C ARG A 282 3.98 5.79 -12.85
N SER A 283 3.92 6.31 -11.62
CA SER A 283 3.82 7.75 -11.36
C SER A 283 5.04 8.55 -11.83
N TYR A 284 6.18 7.87 -11.97
CA TYR A 284 7.40 8.41 -12.56
C TYR A 284 7.40 8.33 -14.10
N LYS A 285 6.92 7.22 -14.67
CA LYS A 285 7.07 6.92 -16.12
C LYS A 285 5.86 7.27 -16.99
N ALA A 286 4.65 7.30 -16.43
CA ALA A 286 3.39 7.31 -17.18
C ALA A 286 2.54 8.57 -16.94
N ASP A 287 3.08 9.60 -16.28
CA ASP A 287 2.37 10.84 -15.92
C ASP A 287 1.09 10.58 -15.12
N GLU A 288 1.18 9.66 -14.14
CA GLU A 288 0.08 9.23 -13.29
C GLU A 288 0.31 9.68 -11.83
N ASN A 289 -0.78 9.92 -11.11
CA ASN A 289 -0.79 9.98 -9.66
C ASN A 289 -1.63 8.84 -9.14
N TRP A 290 -1.16 8.18 -8.09
CA TRP A 290 -1.80 6.99 -7.55
C TRP A 290 -2.27 7.23 -6.12
N LEU A 291 -3.49 6.83 -5.82
CA LEU A 291 -3.97 6.68 -4.45
C LEU A 291 -4.06 5.18 -4.15
N VAL A 292 -3.22 4.70 -3.25
CA VAL A 292 -3.30 3.30 -2.77
C VAL A 292 -3.96 3.30 -1.40
N THR A 293 -5.08 2.60 -1.28
CA THR A 293 -5.82 2.44 -0.04
C THR A 293 -5.84 0.97 0.35
N LEU A 294 -5.50 0.67 1.60
CA LEU A 294 -5.67 -0.66 2.20
C LEU A 294 -6.66 -0.52 3.36
N VAL A 295 -7.70 -1.35 3.37
CA VAL A 295 -8.79 -1.22 4.35
C VAL A 295 -9.35 -2.59 4.75
N GLY A 296 -9.55 -2.79 6.06
CA GLY A 296 -10.31 -3.93 6.57
C GLY A 296 -11.81 -3.63 6.64
N ASP A 297 -12.64 -4.65 6.83
CA ASP A 297 -14.09 -4.46 6.99
C ASP A 297 -14.50 -4.04 8.41
N GLY A 298 -13.61 -4.22 9.38
CA GLY A 298 -13.81 -3.81 10.78
C GLY A 298 -14.84 -4.64 11.53
N VAL A 299 -15.22 -5.81 11.02
CA VAL A 299 -16.08 -6.76 11.74
C VAL A 299 -15.22 -7.56 12.70
N ASN A 300 -15.05 -6.99 13.90
CA ASN A 300 -14.33 -7.53 15.04
C ASN A 300 -14.94 -6.99 16.35
N SER A 301 -14.43 -7.44 17.50
CA SER A 301 -14.94 -7.05 18.83
C SER A 301 -14.89 -5.54 19.10
N ALA A 302 -13.94 -4.82 18.49
CA ALA A 302 -13.80 -3.38 18.61
C ALA A 302 -14.62 -2.60 17.57
N GLN A 303 -15.23 -3.27 16.59
CA GLN A 303 -15.93 -2.67 15.45
C GLN A 303 -15.08 -1.63 14.69
N GLN A 304 -13.77 -1.88 14.57
CA GLN A 304 -12.79 -0.97 13.97
C GLN A 304 -12.09 -1.61 12.79
N ALA A 305 -11.98 -0.89 11.68
CA ALA A 305 -11.19 -1.28 10.52
C ALA A 305 -9.82 -0.59 10.53
N PRO A 306 -8.72 -1.28 10.20
CA PRO A 306 -7.49 -0.60 9.82
C PRO A 306 -7.67 0.09 8.47
N LEU A 307 -7.13 1.30 8.35
CA LEU A 307 -7.09 2.08 7.11
C LEU A 307 -5.67 2.59 6.87
N PHE A 308 -5.18 2.35 5.66
CA PHE A 308 -4.00 2.99 5.08
C PHE A 308 -4.40 3.86 3.90
N VAL A 309 -3.82 5.06 3.84
CA VAL A 309 -3.93 5.98 2.71
C VAL A 309 -2.51 6.35 2.25
N ILE A 310 -2.16 5.94 1.04
CA ILE A 310 -0.81 6.04 0.49
C ILE A 310 -0.91 6.78 -0.86
N PRO A 311 -0.84 8.12 -0.85
CA PRO A 311 -0.77 8.90 -2.08
C PRO A 311 0.64 8.80 -2.67
N VAL A 312 0.74 8.61 -3.98
CA VAL A 312 1.99 8.43 -4.72
C VAL A 312 2.01 9.38 -5.91
N SER A 313 3.07 10.16 -6.03
CA SER A 313 3.29 11.07 -7.15
C SER A 313 4.77 11.17 -7.49
N ALA A 314 5.09 11.29 -8.78
CA ALA A 314 6.45 11.58 -9.24
C ALA A 314 7.51 10.57 -8.77
N GLY A 315 7.13 9.31 -8.60
CA GLY A 315 8.01 8.24 -8.18
C GLY A 315 8.15 8.06 -6.67
N SER A 316 7.36 8.76 -5.85
CA SER A 316 7.46 8.67 -4.39
C SER A 316 6.11 8.73 -3.69
N VAL A 317 6.07 8.14 -2.49
CA VAL A 317 5.01 8.36 -1.51
C VAL A 317 5.01 9.83 -1.07
N ILE A 318 3.82 10.44 -1.10
CA ILE A 318 3.56 11.80 -0.62
C ILE A 318 3.02 11.72 0.81
N ARG A 319 3.39 12.69 1.65
CA ARG A 319 2.94 12.73 3.04
C ARG A 319 1.43 13.01 3.12
N ALA A 320 0.65 11.97 3.40
CA ALA A 320 -0.76 12.07 3.74
C ALA A 320 -0.97 12.70 5.12
N LYS A 321 -2.13 13.32 5.32
CA LYS A 321 -2.55 13.75 6.66
C LYS A 321 -2.96 12.53 7.49
N SER A 322 -2.77 12.62 8.79
CA SER A 322 -3.27 11.62 9.74
C SER A 322 -4.76 11.33 9.55
N ILE A 323 -5.12 10.05 9.61
CA ILE A 323 -6.50 9.58 9.57
C ILE A 323 -7.25 10.13 10.79
N ASN A 324 -8.47 10.63 10.59
CA ASN A 324 -9.30 11.10 11.69
C ASN A 324 -9.93 9.90 12.41
N THR A 325 -9.23 9.33 13.38
CA THR A 325 -9.69 8.12 14.08
C THR A 325 -10.88 8.35 15.03
N ALA A 326 -11.16 9.60 15.41
CA ALA A 326 -12.25 9.95 16.32
C ALA A 326 -13.63 9.91 15.65
N THR A 327 -13.70 10.25 14.36
CA THR A 327 -14.96 10.35 13.61
C THR A 327 -14.93 9.60 12.28
N GLY A 328 -13.76 9.15 11.84
CA GLY A 328 -13.59 8.42 10.59
C GLY A 328 -14.31 7.08 10.62
N ASN A 329 -14.95 6.75 9.50
CA ASN A 329 -15.74 5.54 9.35
C ASN A 329 -15.45 4.84 8.00
N ILE A 330 -15.67 3.53 7.87
CA ILE A 330 -15.52 2.81 6.61
C ILE A 330 -16.37 3.39 5.47
N VAL A 331 -17.48 4.06 5.78
CA VAL A 331 -18.29 4.77 4.78
C VAL A 331 -17.57 5.97 4.16
N ASP A 332 -16.51 6.48 4.81
CA ASP A 332 -15.71 7.60 4.30
C ASP A 332 -14.78 7.20 3.13
N ILE A 333 -14.63 5.89 2.87
CA ILE A 333 -13.81 5.40 1.77
C ILE A 333 -14.39 5.82 0.43
N PHE A 334 -15.71 5.71 0.24
CA PHE A 334 -16.35 6.17 -1.00
C PHE A 334 -16.08 7.66 -1.28
N PRO A 335 -16.43 8.63 -0.40
CA PRO A 335 -16.19 10.03 -0.70
C PRO A 335 -14.69 10.33 -0.85
N THR A 336 -13.80 9.57 -0.20
CA THR A 336 -12.35 9.67 -0.43
C THR A 336 -11.97 9.30 -1.86
N ILE A 337 -12.47 8.17 -2.38
CA ILE A 337 -12.24 7.76 -3.77
C ILE A 337 -12.89 8.74 -4.76
N ALA A 338 -14.14 9.17 -4.52
CA ALA A 338 -14.82 10.13 -5.38
C ALA A 338 -14.07 11.46 -5.46
N SER A 339 -13.61 12.00 -4.32
CA SER A 339 -12.80 13.22 -4.26
C SER A 339 -11.52 13.08 -5.06
N TRP A 340 -10.83 11.94 -4.96
CA TRP A 340 -9.59 11.69 -5.71
C TRP A 340 -9.76 11.72 -7.23
N PHE A 341 -10.96 11.47 -7.74
CA PHE A 341 -11.27 11.55 -9.18
C PHE A 341 -11.99 12.85 -9.57
N ASN A 342 -12.08 13.83 -8.66
CA ASN A 342 -12.84 15.06 -8.84
C ASN A 342 -14.32 14.83 -9.16
N LEU A 343 -14.91 13.76 -8.62
CA LEU A 343 -16.31 13.47 -8.81
C LEU A 343 -17.13 14.12 -7.70
N PRO A 344 -18.32 14.67 -8.02
CA PRO A 344 -19.18 15.24 -7.00
C PRO A 344 -19.57 14.16 -5.98
N THR A 345 -19.64 14.49 -4.71
CA THR A 345 -20.35 13.64 -3.75
C THR A 345 -21.83 13.96 -3.88
N THR A 346 -22.66 12.97 -4.24
CA THR A 346 -24.11 13.15 -4.30
C THR A 346 -24.68 13.31 -2.88
N SER A 347 -25.81 14.01 -2.76
CA SER A 347 -26.48 14.29 -1.48
C SER A 347 -26.98 13.05 -0.71
N SER A 348 -26.92 11.87 -1.34
CA SER A 348 -27.26 10.57 -0.75
C SER A 348 -26.11 9.97 0.06
N PHE A 349 -24.88 10.47 -0.09
CA PHE A 349 -23.79 10.11 0.81
C PHE A 349 -23.99 10.90 2.11
N VAL A 350 -24.10 10.19 3.24
CA VAL A 350 -23.90 10.85 4.53
C VAL A 350 -22.56 11.55 4.43
N VAL A 351 -22.50 12.86 4.66
CA VAL A 351 -21.33 13.74 4.45
C VAL A 351 -20.12 13.13 5.18
N GLY A 352 -19.41 12.26 4.47
CA GLY A 352 -18.27 11.53 4.99
C GLY A 352 -17.04 12.40 4.86
N SER A 353 -16.15 12.30 5.83
CA SER A 353 -14.90 13.07 5.81
C SER A 353 -13.90 12.41 4.87
N VAL A 354 -13.31 13.17 3.94
CA VAL A 354 -12.21 12.65 3.10
C VAL A 354 -11.03 12.30 4.01
N GLN A 355 -10.45 11.11 3.83
CA GLN A 355 -9.39 10.61 4.71
C GLN A 355 -8.00 10.83 4.10
N GLY A 356 -7.15 11.59 4.80
CA GLY A 356 -5.70 11.71 4.56
C GLY A 356 -5.27 12.48 3.31
N ILE A 357 -6.18 12.79 2.40
CA ILE A 357 -5.98 13.55 1.16
C ILE A 357 -7.13 14.55 0.97
N CYS A 358 -6.94 15.56 0.14
CA CYS A 358 -8.06 16.38 -0.35
C CYS A 358 -7.84 16.97 -1.75
N GLY A 359 -6.80 16.49 -2.43
CA GLY A 359 -6.60 16.74 -3.86
C GLY A 359 -7.55 15.93 -4.73
N ASP A 360 -7.57 16.31 -6.00
CA ASP A 360 -8.39 15.75 -7.07
C ASP A 360 -7.65 14.71 -7.91
N GLY A 361 -6.55 14.18 -7.35
CA GLY A 361 -5.64 13.22 -7.96
C GLY A 361 -4.86 13.76 -9.16
N ARG A 362 -5.26 14.86 -9.79
CA ARG A 362 -4.43 15.60 -10.77
C ARG A 362 -3.37 16.41 -10.06
N THR A 363 -3.77 17.00 -8.94
CA THR A 363 -2.89 17.62 -7.96
C THR A 363 -2.98 16.83 -6.67
N VAL A 364 -1.84 16.30 -6.21
CA VAL A 364 -1.80 15.63 -4.91
C VAL A 364 -1.72 16.69 -3.82
N SER A 365 -2.85 16.96 -3.18
CA SER A 365 -2.95 17.85 -2.03
C SER A 365 -3.37 17.06 -0.80
N THR A 366 -2.75 17.38 0.33
CA THR A 366 -3.04 16.72 1.60
C THR A 366 -3.61 17.73 2.59
N CYS A 367 -4.78 17.38 3.10
CA CYS A 367 -5.43 17.97 4.24
C CYS A 367 -6.31 16.87 4.87
#